data_AF-A0A963E945-F1
#
_entry.id   AF-A0A963E945-F1
#
_cell.length_a   1.000
_cell.length_b   1.000
_cell.length_c   1.000
_cell.angle_alpha   90.00
_cell.angle_beta   90.00
_cell.angle_gamma   90.00
#
_symmetry.space_group_name_H-M   'P 1'
#
loop_
_entity.id
_entity.type
_entity.pdbx_description
1 polymer ?
#
loop_
_entity_poly.entity_id
_entity_poly.type
_entity_poly.pdbx_seq_one_letter_code
_entity_poly.pdbx_strand_id
1 'polypeptide(L)' 'MVGDLEGAYSRRINIQYWLVYQIHKKEKRVKIIRMWTHYE' A
#
# COMPACT_ATOMS: atom_id res chain seq x y z
N MET A 1 2.42 18.80 -8.36
CA MET A 1 3.11 17.80 -7.51
C MET A 1 2.10 16.71 -7.14
N VAL A 2 1.82 15.79 -8.07
CA VAL A 2 0.86 14.67 -7.91
C VAL A 2 1.55 13.43 -8.48
N GLY A 3 2.76 13.13 -7.98
CA GLY A 3 3.63 12.09 -8.56
C GLY A 3 3.90 10.90 -7.63
N ASP A 4 3.81 11.07 -6.31
CA ASP A 4 4.25 10.04 -5.37
C ASP A 4 3.23 8.93 -5.09
N LEU A 5 1.96 9.14 -5.46
CA LEU A 5 0.88 8.18 -5.19
C LEU A 5 0.39 7.43 -6.44
N GLU A 6 0.92 7.74 -7.64
CA GLU A 6 0.62 6.94 -8.83
C GLU A 6 1.17 5.52 -8.66
N GLY A 7 0.27 4.54 -8.54
CA GLY A 7 0.63 3.13 -8.32
C GLY A 7 0.61 2.66 -6.87
N ALA A 8 0.04 3.44 -5.94
CA ALA A 8 -0.32 2.93 -4.62
C ALA A 8 -1.57 2.05 -4.73
N TYR A 9 -1.45 0.79 -4.31
CA TYR A 9 -2.52 -0.19 -4.24
C TYR A 9 -2.90 -0.45 -2.78
N SER A 10 -4.18 -0.75 -2.55
CA SER A 10 -4.65 -1.25 -1.26
C SER A 10 -5.03 -2.72 -1.39
N ARG A 11 -4.69 -3.51 -0.37
CA ARG A 11 -5.08 -4.93 -0.30
C ARG A 11 -5.44 -5.30 1.13
N ARG A 12 -6.60 -5.93 1.28
CA ARG A 12 -7.00 -6.54 2.56
C ARG A 12 -6.12 -7.77 2.83
N ILE A 13 -5.42 -7.80 3.95
CA ILE A 13 -4.59 -8.95 4.37
C ILE A 13 -5.43 -9.96 5.17
N ASN A 14 -6.36 -9.45 5.98
CA ASN A 14 -7.25 -10.19 6.87
C ASN A 14 -8.51 -9.32 7.12
N ILE A 15 -9.52 -9.84 7.82
CA ILE A 15 -10.82 -9.13 7.95
C ILE A 15 -10.70 -7.75 8.62
N GLN A 16 -9.69 -7.58 9.48
CA GLN A 16 -9.45 -6.35 10.24
C GLN A 16 -8.39 -5.42 9.63
N TYR A 17 -7.51 -5.89 8.74
CA TYR A 17 -6.37 -5.08 8.30
C TYR A 17 -6.25 -4.92 6.78
N TRP A 18 -5.90 -3.70 6.40
CA TRP A 18 -5.69 -3.28 5.03
C TRP A 18 -4.26 -2.75 4.86
N LEU A 19 -3.56 -3.26 3.87
CA LEU A 19 -2.23 -2.83 3.53
C LEU A 19 -2.28 -1.87 2.35
N VAL A 20 -1.62 -0.72 2.48
CA VAL A 20 -1.38 0.18 1.37
C VAL A 20 0.09 0.08 0.98
N TYR A 21 0.35 -0.26 -0.27
CA TYR A 21 1.69 -0.51 -0.79
C TYR A 21 1.84 0.04 -2.21
N GLN A 22 3.07 0.29 -2.63
CA GLN A 22 3.42 0.75 -3.96
C GLN A 22 4.39 -0.23 -4.61
N ILE A 23 4.19 -0.52 -5.88
CA ILE A 23 5.04 -1.45 -6.65
C ILE A 23 6.04 -0.65 -7.49
N HIS A 24 7.32 -0.76 -7.14
CA HIS A 24 8.42 -0.22 -7.95
C HIS A 24 8.91 -1.32 -8.91
N LYS A 25 8.28 -1.42 -10.08
CA LYS A 25 8.56 -2.48 -11.07
C LYS A 25 10.02 -2.49 -11.54
N LYS A 26 10.62 -1.32 -11.74
CA LYS A 26 12.02 -1.18 -12.19
C LYS A 26 13.00 -1.79 -11.19
N GLU A 27 12.78 -1.53 -9.90
CA GLU A 27 13.63 -2.01 -8.81
C GLU A 27 13.22 -3.40 -8.29
N LYS A 28 12.11 -3.95 -8.81
CA LYS A 28 11.46 -5.17 -8.30
C LYS A 28 11.23 -5.13 -6.79
N ARG A 29 10.83 -3.96 -6.28
CA ARG A 29 10.60 -3.71 -4.85
C ARG A 29 9.16 -3.31 -4.58
N VAL A 30 8.65 -3.73 -3.44
CA VAL A 30 7.36 -3.30 -2.91
C VAL A 30 7.63 -2.39 -1.72
N LYS A 31 7.14 -1.16 -1.78
CA LYS A 31 7.21 -0.20 -0.67
C LYS A 31 5.91 -0.25 0.10
N ILE A 32 5.98 -0.59 1.38
CA ILE A 32 4.83 -0.52 2.29
C ILE A 32 4.69 0.94 2.73
N ILE A 33 3.51 1.52 2.55
CA ILE A 33 3.24 2.91 2.91
C ILE A 33 2.63 2.96 4.31
N ARG A 34 1.58 2.16 4.55
CA ARG A 34 0.84 2.13 5.81
C ARG A 34 0.02 0.85 5.93
N MET A 35 -0.28 0.47 7.17
CA MET A 35 -1.20 -0.61 7.51
C MET A 35 -2.36 -0.02 8.31
N TRP A 36 -3.59 -0.22 7.82
CA TRP A 36 -4.82 0.23 8.46
C TRP A 36 -5.43 -0.92 9.22
N THR A 37 -5.71 -0.69 10.49
CA THR A 37 -6.70 -1.44 11.27
C THR A 37 -8.06 -0.81 11.01
N HIS A 38 -9.06 -1.64 10.71
CA HIS A 38 -10.43 -1.16 10.58
C HIS A 38 -11.09 -1.18 11.96
N TYR A 39 -11.24 0.02 12.54
CA TYR A 39 -11.71 0.36 13.90
C TYR A 39 -10.88 -0.23 15.06
N GLU A 40 -10.40 0.66 15.94
CA GLU A 40 -10.10 0.34 17.34
C GLU A 40 -11.39 0.10 18.12
#